data_AF-A0A3M1DJ14-F1
#
_entry.id   AF-A0A3M1DJ14-F1
#
_cell.length_a   1.000
_cell.length_b   1.000
_cell.length_c   1.000
_cell.angle_alpha   90.00
_cell.angle_beta   90.00
_cell.angle_gamma   90.00
#
_symmetry.space_group_name_H-M   'P 1'
#
loop_
_entity.id
_entity.type
_entity.pdbx_description
1 polymer ?
#
loop_
_entity_poly.entity_id
_entity_poly.type
_entity_poly.pdbx_seq_one_letter_code
_entity_poly.pdbx_strand_id
1 'polypeptide(L)'
;SHFHGFPDTTLLESGALPIADIAELAMREGQCTNPLYRVHRWFARRLGSQFRSILTGLSLDADEANRFWDTFLGEVPLDGAVVLDPFVGGGTSLVEAMRCGAHVIGYDIDPVATFITRFELEAVAYDPESEEIAELCASIAAQLAPFHRTKVKGREHQVLHHFWVECRTCRSCGTTFEIHPHFQLASSKEKGLQWAFCKACHEIHELPIERKEIRCRCGTRTRIAQGTLNRGKVRCPACGDITGLADRGNSPTPPTWRLFAQEYIERNPGGVTRHFKKATKGDRIRYGKASRLLKEIEGSEGPFAPMREIPTDGRSDQRPIIHGFSRYRDLFNDRQLLHLTLLGKAIAAVDEPRTRRVLAMAFSEHLTTNCMYTAYAFGYRRVSPMFSIHSYRHIT
;
A
#
# COMPACT_ATOMS: atom_id res chain seq x y z
N SER A 1 34.02 23.98 8.62
CA SER A 1 34.63 23.35 9.81
C SER A 1 35.60 22.28 9.33
N HIS A 2 36.75 22.12 9.98
CA HIS A 2 37.68 21.03 9.69
C HIS A 2 37.40 19.91 10.68
N PHE A 3 37.12 18.71 10.18
CA PHE A 3 37.01 17.53 11.02
C PHE A 3 38.41 17.11 11.48
N HIS A 4 38.61 16.99 12.79
CA HIS A 4 39.94 16.74 13.39
C HIS A 4 40.26 15.25 13.57
N GLY A 5 39.36 14.35 13.17
CA GLY A 5 39.49 12.91 13.38
C GLY A 5 38.73 12.44 14.62
N PHE A 6 38.71 11.13 14.82
CA PHE A 6 38.19 10.51 16.03
C PHE A 6 39.30 10.36 17.08
N PRO A 7 38.94 10.23 18.36
CA PRO A 7 39.87 9.79 19.40
C PRO A 7 40.63 8.50 19.05
N ASP A 8 41.82 8.33 19.64
CA ASP A 8 42.66 7.13 19.45
C ASP A 8 41.98 5.86 19.98
N THR A 9 41.15 5.97 21.02
CA THR A 9 40.29 4.90 21.50
C THR A 9 38.93 5.48 21.85
N THR A 10 37.93 5.12 21.05
CA THR A 10 36.59 5.69 21.18
C THR A 10 35.78 5.01 22.27
N LEU A 11 34.76 5.70 22.79
CA LEU A 11 33.77 5.13 23.70
C LEU A 11 33.03 3.92 23.09
N LEU A 12 32.86 3.92 21.77
CA LEU A 12 32.29 2.77 21.06
C LEU A 12 33.19 1.53 21.16
N GLU A 13 34.50 1.69 20.95
CA GLU A 13 35.48 0.60 21.00
C GLU A 13 35.74 0.10 22.42
N SER A 14 35.63 0.98 23.43
CA SER A 14 35.74 0.58 24.84
C SER A 14 34.55 -0.26 25.33
N GLY A 15 33.45 -0.28 24.57
CA GLY A 15 32.23 -1.00 24.93
C GLY A 15 31.44 -0.36 26.08
N ALA A 16 31.74 0.89 26.43
CA ALA A 16 31.14 1.60 27.57
C ALA A 16 29.90 2.43 27.20
N LEU A 17 29.27 2.14 26.04
CA LEU A 17 27.98 2.73 25.66
C LEU A 17 26.88 2.35 26.66
N PRO A 18 25.94 3.26 26.97
CA PRO A 18 24.78 2.95 27.83
C PRO A 18 23.72 2.13 27.07
N ILE A 19 24.04 0.87 26.75
CA ILE A 19 23.24 -0.01 25.88
C ILE A 19 21.80 -0.20 26.39
N ALA A 20 21.60 -0.32 27.71
CA ALA A 20 20.28 -0.52 28.29
C ALA A 20 19.34 0.67 28.01
N ASP A 21 19.84 1.88 28.22
CA ASP A 21 19.10 3.12 27.99
C ASP A 21 18.84 3.36 26.50
N ILE A 22 19.83 3.07 25.63
CA ILE A 22 19.69 3.13 24.18
C ILE A 22 18.60 2.14 23.70
N ALA A 23 18.56 0.94 24.28
CA ALA A 23 17.54 -0.06 23.95
C ALA A 23 16.14 0.42 24.34
N GLU A 24 15.97 1.08 25.49
CA GLU A 24 14.69 1.67 25.89
C GLU A 24 14.25 2.76 24.91
N LEU A 25 15.16 3.66 24.52
CA LEU A 25 14.89 4.69 23.53
C LEU A 25 14.49 4.08 22.17
N ALA A 26 15.24 3.07 21.71
CA ALA A 26 14.97 2.37 20.46
C ALA A 26 13.59 1.68 20.47
N MET A 27 13.16 1.10 21.60
CA MET A 27 11.82 0.54 21.73
C MET A 27 10.72 1.60 21.55
N ARG A 28 10.92 2.80 22.11
CA ARG A 28 9.98 3.93 21.95
C ARG A 28 9.97 4.45 20.51
N GLU A 29 11.13 4.64 19.89
CA GLU A 29 11.25 5.07 18.49
C GLU A 29 10.64 4.04 17.53
N GLY A 30 10.80 2.74 17.80
CA GLY A 30 10.18 1.67 17.02
C GLY A 30 8.65 1.74 16.99
N GLN A 31 8.02 2.33 18.01
CA GLN A 31 6.57 2.57 18.06
C GLN A 31 6.16 3.89 17.39
N CYS A 32 7.02 4.91 17.47
CA CYS A 32 6.78 6.24 16.92
C CYS A 32 7.99 6.69 16.07
N THR A 33 8.11 6.09 14.89
CA THR A 33 9.27 6.34 14.02
C THR A 33 9.19 7.75 13.43
N ASN A 34 10.35 8.38 13.25
CA ASN A 34 10.47 9.69 12.61
C ASN A 34 9.68 9.71 11.28
N PRO A 35 8.82 10.72 11.03
CA PRO A 35 8.03 10.81 9.80
C PRO A 35 8.85 10.68 8.52
N LEU A 36 10.09 11.18 8.52
CA LEU A 36 11.02 11.06 7.39
C LEU A 36 11.24 9.60 6.99
N TYR A 37 11.37 8.70 7.95
CA TYR A 37 11.62 7.28 7.70
C TYR A 37 10.36 6.47 7.35
N ARG A 38 9.21 7.15 7.31
CA ARG A 38 7.90 6.60 6.96
C ARG A 38 7.42 7.03 5.57
N VAL A 39 8.20 7.84 4.85
CA VAL A 39 7.87 8.33 3.50
C VAL A 39 7.84 7.20 2.46
N HIS A 40 8.62 6.14 2.70
CA HIS A 40 8.54 4.90 1.93
C HIS A 40 8.88 3.69 2.80
N ARG A 41 8.24 2.55 2.55
CA ARG A 41 8.58 1.31 3.28
C ARG A 41 9.96 0.80 2.84
N TRP A 42 10.83 0.55 3.80
CA TRP A 42 12.08 -0.21 3.63
C TRP A 42 12.13 -1.36 4.64
N PHE A 43 12.60 -2.53 4.22
CA PHE A 43 12.69 -3.71 5.08
C PHE A 43 13.98 -3.69 5.91
N ALA A 44 13.92 -4.22 7.13
CA ALA A 44 15.07 -4.32 8.05
C ALA A 44 15.78 -2.98 8.35
N ARG A 45 15.04 -1.86 8.26
CA ARG A 45 15.55 -0.52 8.57
C ARG A 45 15.99 -0.43 10.03
N ARG A 46 17.20 0.09 10.27
CA ARG A 46 17.69 0.45 11.61
C ARG A 46 17.11 1.77 12.07
N LEU A 47 16.94 1.91 13.38
CA LEU A 47 16.37 3.11 14.00
C LEU A 47 17.42 4.23 14.07
N GLY A 48 16.95 5.48 14.01
CA GLY A 48 17.82 6.66 14.03
C GLY A 48 18.61 6.77 15.33
N SER A 49 17.96 6.50 16.47
CA SER A 49 18.63 6.47 17.79
C SER A 49 19.83 5.54 17.81
N GLN A 50 19.70 4.33 17.28
CA GLN A 50 20.78 3.34 17.26
C GLN A 50 21.98 3.85 16.46
N PHE A 51 21.74 4.42 15.28
CA PHE A 51 22.85 4.91 14.46
C PHE A 51 23.47 6.17 15.05
N ARG A 52 22.66 7.09 15.57
CA ARG A 52 23.14 8.28 16.28
C ARG A 52 23.97 7.91 17.51
N SER A 53 23.64 6.84 18.22
CA SER A 53 24.44 6.32 19.34
C SER A 53 25.82 5.83 18.89
N ILE A 54 25.91 5.17 17.72
CA ILE A 54 27.20 4.76 17.14
C ILE A 54 28.04 6.01 16.83
N LEU A 55 27.46 7.01 16.17
CA LEU A 55 28.14 8.27 15.84
C LEU A 55 28.59 9.03 17.09
N THR A 56 27.76 9.04 18.14
CA THR A 56 28.08 9.66 19.43
C THR A 56 29.25 8.93 20.09
N GLY A 57 29.20 7.59 20.13
CA GLY A 57 30.27 6.76 20.71
C GLY A 57 31.60 6.88 19.98
N LEU A 58 31.58 7.07 18.65
CA LEU A 58 32.78 7.34 17.86
C LEU A 58 33.39 8.71 18.15
N SER A 59 32.60 9.66 18.61
CA SER A 59 33.01 11.06 18.81
C SER A 59 33.50 11.36 20.23
N LEU A 60 33.53 10.36 21.11
CA LEU A 60 33.90 10.51 22.52
C LEU A 60 35.08 9.60 22.86
N ASP A 61 35.95 10.07 23.76
CA ASP A 61 37.03 9.27 24.33
C ASP A 61 36.47 8.12 25.19
N ALA A 62 37.27 7.06 25.37
CA ALA A 62 36.88 5.86 26.11
C ALA A 62 36.42 6.12 27.56
N ASP A 63 36.92 7.18 28.21
CA ASP A 63 36.62 7.56 29.59
C ASP A 63 35.49 8.61 29.71
N GLU A 64 34.93 9.06 28.58
CA GLU A 64 33.89 10.10 28.52
C GLU A 64 32.45 9.54 28.50
N ALA A 65 32.23 8.36 29.08
CA ALA A 65 30.92 7.71 29.13
C ALA A 65 29.84 8.61 29.77
N ASN A 66 30.22 9.45 30.73
CA ASN A 66 29.33 10.42 31.39
C ASN A 66 28.82 11.52 30.45
N ARG A 67 29.52 11.81 29.35
CA ARG A 67 29.16 12.83 28.35
C ARG A 67 28.26 12.28 27.24
N PHE A 68 28.00 10.97 27.23
CA PHE A 68 27.28 10.32 26.13
C PHE A 68 25.92 10.97 25.85
N TRP A 69 25.08 11.13 26.87
CA TRP A 69 23.73 11.66 26.67
C TRP A 69 23.72 13.15 26.32
N ASP A 70 24.64 13.94 26.88
CA ASP A 70 24.78 15.37 26.54
C ASP A 70 25.17 15.54 25.07
N THR A 71 26.09 14.70 24.58
CA THR A 71 26.55 14.71 23.18
C THR A 71 25.47 14.15 22.25
N PHE A 72 24.82 13.06 22.64
CA PHE A 72 23.73 12.43 21.88
C PHE A 72 22.54 13.39 21.70
N LEU A 73 22.10 14.06 22.77
CA LEU A 73 20.94 14.96 22.74
C LEU A 73 21.32 16.35 22.18
N GLY A 74 22.57 16.76 22.34
CA GLY A 74 23.13 17.99 21.81
C GLY A 74 23.77 17.80 20.44
N GLU A 75 25.03 18.23 20.34
CA GLU A 75 25.79 18.25 19.10
C GLU A 75 26.81 17.10 19.07
N VAL A 76 26.75 16.30 18.00
CA VAL A 76 27.76 15.27 17.72
C VAL A 76 28.75 15.90 16.73
N PRO A 77 30.06 16.01 17.06
CA PRO A 77 31.02 16.84 16.33
C PRO A 77 31.53 16.18 15.03
N LEU A 78 30.64 15.93 14.07
CA LEU A 78 30.99 15.38 12.74
C LEU A 78 31.05 16.43 11.63
N ASP A 79 31.07 17.69 12.02
CA ASP A 79 31.11 18.85 11.15
C ASP A 79 32.32 18.81 10.20
N GLY A 80 32.06 18.67 8.90
CA GLY A 80 33.09 18.52 7.87
C GLY A 80 33.70 17.11 7.75
N ALA A 81 33.23 16.13 8.52
CA ALA A 81 33.59 14.73 8.33
C ALA A 81 33.00 14.19 7.02
N VAL A 82 33.56 13.08 6.51
CA VAL A 82 32.97 12.34 5.39
C VAL A 82 32.59 10.94 5.85
N VAL A 83 31.30 10.61 5.78
CA VAL A 83 30.77 9.28 6.10
C VAL A 83 30.39 8.56 4.81
N LEU A 84 30.98 7.39 4.61
CA LEU A 84 30.65 6.47 3.52
C LEU A 84 29.86 5.29 4.06
N ASP A 85 28.69 5.04 3.48
CA ASP A 85 27.97 3.78 3.65
C ASP A 85 27.82 3.08 2.29
N PRO A 86 28.51 1.96 2.05
CA PRO A 86 28.44 1.23 0.78
C PRO A 86 27.19 0.33 0.65
N PHE A 87 26.34 0.26 1.67
CA PHE A 87 25.12 -0.56 1.72
C PHE A 87 23.97 0.19 2.40
N VAL A 88 23.63 1.38 1.87
CA VAL A 88 22.75 2.34 2.58
C VAL A 88 21.38 1.79 2.93
N GLY A 89 20.84 0.86 2.12
CA GLY A 89 19.48 0.36 2.24
C GLY A 89 18.48 1.50 2.39
N GLY A 90 17.88 1.61 3.57
CA GLY A 90 16.85 2.61 3.86
C GLY A 90 17.41 4.02 4.07
N GLY A 91 18.71 4.20 4.28
CA GLY A 91 19.35 5.52 4.37
C GLY A 91 19.50 6.08 5.78
N THR A 92 19.08 5.36 6.83
CA THR A 92 19.16 5.86 8.23
C THR A 92 20.58 6.30 8.61
N SER A 93 21.60 5.54 8.20
CA SER A 93 23.01 5.85 8.47
C SER A 93 23.41 7.23 7.98
N LEU A 94 23.15 7.50 6.71
CA LEU A 94 23.51 8.75 6.06
C LEU A 94 22.66 9.92 6.57
N VAL A 95 21.37 9.72 6.80
CA VAL A 95 20.51 10.78 7.32
C VAL A 95 20.95 11.21 8.72
N GLU A 96 21.24 10.26 9.62
CA GLU A 96 21.72 10.61 10.96
C GLU A 96 23.13 11.22 10.92
N ALA A 97 24.03 10.75 10.05
CA ALA A 97 25.35 11.37 9.86
C ALA A 97 25.26 12.81 9.35
N MET A 98 24.40 13.07 8.36
CA MET A 98 24.17 14.41 7.83
C MET A 98 23.57 15.35 8.89
N ARG A 99 22.69 14.85 9.76
CA ARG A 99 22.16 15.63 10.91
C ARG A 99 23.23 16.01 11.93
N CYS A 100 24.35 15.30 11.96
CA CYS A 100 25.52 15.61 12.80
C CYS A 100 26.56 16.48 12.06
N GLY A 101 26.25 17.04 10.89
CA GLY A 101 27.14 17.93 10.15
C GLY A 101 28.11 17.23 9.18
N ALA A 102 28.03 15.91 9.04
CA ALA A 102 28.89 15.17 8.12
C ALA A 102 28.45 15.33 6.66
N HIS A 103 29.43 15.33 5.75
CA HIS A 103 29.21 15.01 4.35
C HIS A 103 29.01 13.51 4.17
N VAL A 104 28.08 13.12 3.31
CA VAL A 104 27.68 11.71 3.18
C VAL A 104 27.82 11.19 1.75
N ILE A 105 28.29 9.95 1.62
CA ILE A 105 28.41 9.22 0.37
C ILE A 105 27.74 7.86 0.56
N GLY A 106 26.87 7.48 -0.38
CA GLY A 106 26.06 6.28 -0.27
C GLY A 106 26.05 5.45 -1.54
N TYR A 107 26.16 4.13 -1.38
CA TYR A 107 25.93 3.17 -2.46
C TYR A 107 24.92 2.11 -2.03
N ASP A 108 24.15 1.62 -2.99
CA ASP A 108 23.40 0.39 -2.87
C ASP A 108 23.23 -0.21 -4.27
N ILE A 109 23.11 -1.54 -4.34
CA ILE A 109 22.81 -2.22 -5.60
C ILE A 109 21.33 -2.06 -5.98
N ASP A 110 20.46 -1.86 -4.98
CA ASP A 110 19.04 -1.66 -5.19
C ASP A 110 18.74 -0.19 -5.58
N PRO A 111 18.25 0.07 -6.80
CA PRO A 111 17.88 1.42 -7.21
C PRO A 111 16.76 2.02 -6.34
N VAL A 112 15.92 1.21 -5.70
CA VAL A 112 14.90 1.69 -4.76
C VAL A 112 15.54 2.20 -3.47
N ALA A 113 16.56 1.51 -2.93
CA ALA A 113 17.32 1.95 -1.76
C ALA A 113 17.95 3.33 -1.99
N THR A 114 18.65 3.48 -3.11
CA THR A 114 19.30 4.74 -3.47
C THR A 114 18.28 5.86 -3.71
N PHE A 115 17.12 5.56 -4.32
CA PHE A 115 16.04 6.51 -4.52
C PHE A 115 15.42 7.01 -3.20
N ILE A 116 15.12 6.10 -2.28
CA ILE A 116 14.60 6.43 -0.93
C ILE A 116 15.61 7.25 -0.15
N THR A 117 16.85 6.79 -0.06
CA THR A 117 17.92 7.48 0.68
C THR A 117 18.14 8.89 0.13
N ARG A 118 18.18 9.05 -1.20
CA ARG A 118 18.29 10.35 -1.86
C ARG A 118 17.14 11.28 -1.51
N PHE A 119 15.91 10.78 -1.54
CA PHE A 119 14.73 11.55 -1.16
C PHE A 119 14.81 12.00 0.30
N GLU A 120 15.22 11.13 1.21
CA GLU A 120 15.30 11.47 2.64
C GLU A 120 16.39 12.49 2.97
N LEU A 121 17.55 12.39 2.31
CA LEU A 121 18.63 13.38 2.46
C LEU A 121 18.24 14.77 1.94
N GLU A 122 17.36 14.82 0.93
CA GLU A 122 16.91 16.06 0.31
C GLU A 122 15.53 16.51 0.83
N ALA A 123 15.01 15.89 1.90
CA ALA A 123 13.62 16.06 2.35
C ALA A 123 13.20 17.52 2.56
N VAL A 124 14.11 18.35 3.09
CA VAL A 124 13.88 19.78 3.35
C VAL A 124 13.76 20.63 2.08
N ALA A 125 14.17 20.09 0.93
CA ALA A 125 14.18 20.79 -0.34
C ALA A 125 12.93 20.49 -1.21
N TYR A 126 12.04 19.62 -0.75
CA TYR A 126 10.78 19.33 -1.44
C TYR A 126 9.63 20.18 -0.91
N ASP A 127 8.82 20.68 -1.84
CA ASP A 127 7.54 21.34 -1.53
C ASP A 127 6.37 20.51 -2.09
N PRO A 128 5.75 19.65 -1.27
CA PRO A 128 4.62 18.83 -1.70
C PRO A 128 3.34 19.64 -1.92
N GLU A 129 3.30 20.93 -1.51
CA GLU A 129 2.15 21.81 -1.63
C GLU A 129 2.31 22.83 -2.78
N SER A 130 3.34 22.66 -3.60
CA SER A 130 3.58 23.53 -4.76
C SER A 130 2.40 23.56 -5.75
N GLU A 131 2.21 24.72 -6.37
CA GLU A 131 1.15 24.95 -7.36
C GLU A 131 1.27 23.97 -8.55
N GLU A 132 2.50 23.68 -9.00
CA GLU A 132 2.77 22.69 -10.06
C GLU A 132 2.19 21.31 -9.73
N ILE A 133 2.38 20.83 -8.49
CA ILE A 133 1.82 19.54 -8.04
C ILE A 133 0.30 19.60 -8.00
N ALA A 134 -0.27 20.71 -7.50
CA ALA A 134 -1.71 20.89 -7.41
C ALA A 134 -2.37 20.90 -8.80
N GLU A 135 -1.78 21.59 -9.77
CA GLU A 135 -2.25 21.65 -11.16
C GLU A 135 -2.19 20.28 -11.85
N LEU A 136 -1.06 19.56 -11.71
CA LEU A 136 -0.91 18.21 -12.24
C LEU A 136 -1.98 17.28 -11.66
N CYS A 137 -2.19 17.33 -10.34
CA CYS A 137 -3.21 16.52 -9.66
C CYS A 137 -4.62 16.89 -10.15
N ALA A 138 -4.94 18.17 -10.31
CA ALA A 138 -6.24 18.63 -10.79
C ALA A 138 -6.51 18.16 -12.24
N SER A 139 -5.53 18.26 -13.12
CA SER A 139 -5.60 17.82 -14.52
C SER A 139 -5.90 16.31 -14.62
N ILE A 140 -5.15 15.49 -13.89
CA ILE A 140 -5.35 14.03 -13.90
C ILE A 140 -6.65 13.63 -13.20
N ALA A 141 -7.02 14.32 -12.11
CA ALA A 141 -8.29 14.10 -11.43
C ALA A 141 -9.49 14.36 -12.34
N ALA A 142 -9.44 15.40 -13.19
CA ALA A 142 -10.51 15.69 -14.14
C ALA A 142 -10.72 14.54 -15.16
N GLN A 143 -9.64 13.91 -15.61
CA GLN A 143 -9.67 12.78 -16.53
C GLN A 143 -10.20 11.49 -15.86
N LEU A 144 -9.84 11.27 -14.60
CA LEU A 144 -10.18 10.03 -13.87
C LEU A 144 -11.55 10.08 -13.18
N ALA A 145 -11.99 11.24 -12.70
CA ALA A 145 -13.23 11.40 -11.95
C ALA A 145 -14.47 10.76 -12.62
N PRO A 146 -14.66 10.83 -13.96
CA PRO A 146 -15.79 10.18 -14.64
C PRO A 146 -15.89 8.66 -14.41
N PHE A 147 -14.77 7.98 -14.13
CA PHE A 147 -14.70 6.54 -13.87
C PHE A 147 -14.95 6.16 -12.41
N HIS A 148 -14.99 7.14 -11.51
CA HIS A 148 -15.21 6.99 -10.06
C HIS A 148 -16.54 7.64 -9.63
N ARG A 149 -17.57 7.47 -10.45
CA ARG A 149 -18.92 8.00 -10.24
C ARG A 149 -19.95 6.87 -10.27
N THR A 150 -21.11 7.09 -9.65
CA THR A 150 -22.24 6.14 -9.64
C THR A 150 -23.58 6.89 -9.59
N LYS A 151 -24.63 6.34 -10.21
CA LYS A 151 -25.99 6.85 -10.06
C LYS A 151 -26.76 6.17 -8.93
N VAL A 152 -27.41 6.96 -8.08
CA VAL A 152 -28.32 6.50 -7.03
C VAL A 152 -29.57 7.38 -7.07
N LYS A 153 -30.75 6.76 -7.25
CA LYS A 153 -32.04 7.49 -7.36
C LYS A 153 -31.97 8.67 -8.37
N GLY A 154 -31.31 8.45 -9.50
CA GLY A 154 -31.14 9.46 -10.56
C GLY A 154 -30.00 10.47 -10.36
N ARG A 155 -29.41 10.58 -9.17
CA ARG A 155 -28.32 11.52 -8.87
C ARG A 155 -26.95 10.85 -8.99
N GLU A 156 -25.95 11.59 -9.46
CA GLU A 156 -24.56 11.11 -9.54
C GLU A 156 -23.83 11.37 -8.21
N HIS A 157 -23.04 10.40 -7.76
CA HIS A 157 -22.26 10.44 -6.53
C HIS A 157 -20.82 9.99 -6.80
N GLN A 158 -19.87 10.53 -6.03
CA GLN A 158 -18.49 10.06 -6.05
C GLN A 158 -18.40 8.70 -5.34
N VAL A 159 -17.73 7.75 -5.98
CA VAL A 159 -17.43 6.43 -5.42
C VAL A 159 -16.13 6.53 -4.64
N LEU A 160 -16.17 6.08 -3.38
CA LEU A 160 -15.00 5.98 -2.51
C LEU A 160 -14.30 4.62 -2.69
N HIS A 161 -15.06 3.53 -2.66
CA HIS A 161 -14.53 2.18 -2.82
C HIS A 161 -15.33 1.38 -3.85
N HIS A 162 -14.61 0.58 -4.65
CA HIS A 162 -15.18 -0.40 -5.58
C HIS A 162 -14.87 -1.80 -5.05
N PHE A 163 -15.90 -2.60 -4.77
CA PHE A 163 -15.73 -3.95 -4.22
C PHE A 163 -15.77 -4.99 -5.34
N TRP A 164 -14.69 -5.76 -5.42
CA TRP A 164 -14.48 -6.78 -6.43
C TRP A 164 -14.43 -8.15 -5.78
N VAL A 165 -14.89 -9.17 -6.51
CA VAL A 165 -14.80 -10.56 -6.09
C VAL A 165 -14.24 -11.42 -7.22
N GLU A 166 -13.40 -12.40 -6.88
CA GLU A 166 -12.94 -13.40 -7.86
C GLU A 166 -14.12 -14.28 -8.28
N CYS A 167 -14.23 -14.53 -9.58
CA CYS A 167 -15.11 -15.52 -10.16
C CYS A 167 -14.28 -16.73 -10.61
N ARG A 168 -14.79 -17.93 -10.33
CA ARG A 168 -14.16 -19.20 -10.74
C ARG A 168 -15.19 -20.17 -11.31
N THR A 169 -14.78 -20.92 -12.32
CA THR A 169 -15.54 -22.02 -12.90
C THR A 169 -15.15 -23.32 -12.22
N CYS A 170 -16.13 -24.05 -11.67
CA CYS A 170 -15.92 -25.36 -11.06
C CYS A 170 -15.52 -26.38 -12.13
N ARG A 171 -14.41 -27.10 -11.93
CA ARG A 171 -13.94 -28.15 -12.85
C ARG A 171 -14.88 -29.36 -12.90
N SER A 172 -15.57 -29.65 -11.81
CA SER A 172 -16.42 -30.85 -11.68
C SER A 172 -17.81 -30.69 -12.31
N CYS A 173 -18.40 -29.49 -12.28
CA CYS A 173 -19.77 -29.26 -12.79
C CYS A 173 -19.91 -28.07 -13.77
N GLY A 174 -18.82 -27.37 -14.10
CA GLY A 174 -18.84 -26.22 -15.01
C GLY A 174 -19.52 -24.95 -14.48
N THR A 175 -20.10 -24.97 -13.28
CA THR A 175 -20.75 -23.77 -12.72
C THR A 175 -19.72 -22.69 -12.40
N THR A 176 -19.96 -21.47 -12.87
CA THR A 176 -19.18 -20.27 -12.50
C THR A 176 -19.82 -19.59 -11.29
N PHE A 177 -19.02 -19.28 -10.27
CA PHE A 177 -19.49 -18.68 -9.02
C PHE A 177 -18.48 -17.69 -8.44
N GLU A 178 -18.95 -16.86 -7.52
CA GLU A 178 -18.16 -15.84 -6.83
C GLU A 178 -17.52 -16.42 -5.55
N ILE A 179 -16.25 -16.11 -5.31
CA ILE A 179 -15.47 -16.58 -4.17
C ILE A 179 -15.55 -15.55 -3.04
N HIS A 180 -16.63 -15.59 -2.26
CA HIS A 180 -16.83 -14.72 -1.10
C HIS A 180 -16.39 -15.44 0.18
N PRO A 181 -15.59 -14.83 1.07
CA PRO A 181 -15.34 -15.38 2.41
C PRO A 181 -16.58 -15.25 3.32
N HIS A 182 -17.36 -14.20 3.11
CA HIS A 182 -18.60 -13.88 3.80
C HIS A 182 -19.39 -12.85 3.00
N PHE A 183 -20.62 -12.56 3.43
CA PHE A 183 -21.52 -11.61 2.79
C PHE A 183 -21.70 -10.30 3.59
N GLN A 184 -20.66 -9.85 4.29
CA GLN A 184 -20.58 -8.58 5.01
C GLN A 184 -19.60 -7.63 4.30
N LEU A 185 -19.98 -6.36 4.12
CA LEU A 185 -19.13 -5.29 3.58
C LEU A 185 -18.48 -4.44 4.67
N ALA A 186 -19.23 -4.16 5.74
CA ALA A 186 -18.75 -3.33 6.84
C ALA A 186 -19.51 -3.63 8.14
N SER A 187 -18.91 -3.26 9.27
CA SER A 187 -19.57 -3.23 10.56
C SER A 187 -19.12 -2.02 11.38
N SER A 188 -19.95 -1.59 12.31
CA SER A 188 -19.73 -0.43 13.17
C SER A 188 -20.24 -0.74 14.57
N LYS A 189 -19.32 -1.10 15.48
CA LYS A 189 -19.67 -1.41 16.88
C LYS A 189 -20.32 -0.22 17.58
N GLU A 190 -19.78 0.97 17.39
CA GLU A 190 -20.30 2.24 17.92
C GLU A 190 -21.77 2.47 17.56
N LYS A 191 -22.16 2.08 16.33
CA LYS A 191 -23.53 2.26 15.84
C LYS A 191 -24.43 1.04 16.07
N GLY A 192 -23.88 -0.08 16.51
CA GLY A 192 -24.59 -1.35 16.58
C GLY A 192 -25.06 -1.88 15.21
N LEU A 193 -24.39 -1.49 14.12
CA LEU A 193 -24.83 -1.79 12.74
C LEU A 193 -23.82 -2.61 11.94
N GLN A 194 -24.31 -3.32 10.94
CA GLN A 194 -23.55 -3.95 9.87
C GLN A 194 -24.21 -3.72 8.51
N TRP A 195 -23.39 -3.70 7.46
CA TRP A 195 -23.83 -3.66 6.07
C TRP A 195 -23.49 -5.00 5.44
N ALA A 196 -24.52 -5.76 5.07
CA ALA A 196 -24.40 -7.09 4.50
C ALA A 196 -25.16 -7.16 3.17
N PHE A 197 -24.84 -8.13 2.30
CA PHE A 197 -25.42 -8.21 0.97
C PHE A 197 -25.99 -9.59 0.65
N CYS A 198 -27.03 -9.62 -0.19
CA CYS A 198 -27.63 -10.87 -0.64
C CYS A 198 -26.67 -11.65 -1.54
N LYS A 199 -26.49 -12.95 -1.27
CA LYS A 199 -25.61 -13.83 -2.07
C LYS A 199 -26.04 -14.03 -3.53
N ALA A 200 -27.27 -13.69 -3.88
CA ALA A 200 -27.82 -13.89 -5.23
C ALA A 200 -27.92 -12.58 -6.03
N CYS A 201 -28.56 -11.56 -5.48
CA CYS A 201 -28.82 -10.30 -6.20
C CYS A 201 -27.92 -9.13 -5.76
N HIS A 202 -27.03 -9.35 -4.80
CA HIS A 202 -26.12 -8.36 -4.19
C HIS A 202 -26.81 -7.17 -3.52
N GLU A 203 -28.14 -7.20 -3.35
CA GLU A 203 -28.85 -6.14 -2.62
C GLU A 203 -28.27 -5.96 -1.23
N ILE A 204 -28.04 -4.70 -0.86
CA ILE A 204 -27.37 -4.36 0.39
C ILE A 204 -28.41 -4.05 1.45
N HIS A 205 -28.17 -4.58 2.64
CA HIS A 205 -29.01 -4.45 3.80
C HIS A 205 -28.18 -3.84 4.94
N GLU A 206 -28.68 -2.74 5.50
CA GLU A 206 -28.24 -2.23 6.79
C GLU A 206 -29.03 -2.96 7.88
N LEU A 207 -28.32 -3.59 8.81
CA LEU A 207 -28.88 -4.50 9.80
C LEU A 207 -28.23 -4.27 11.17
N PRO A 208 -28.90 -4.60 12.29
CA PRO A 208 -28.25 -4.72 13.59
C PRO A 208 -27.07 -5.71 13.52
N ILE A 209 -25.98 -5.41 14.24
CA ILE A 209 -24.70 -6.16 14.15
C ILE A 209 -24.82 -7.63 14.60
N GLU A 210 -25.84 -7.99 15.37
CA GLU A 210 -26.14 -9.32 15.88
C GLU A 210 -26.88 -10.19 14.86
N ARG A 211 -27.46 -9.59 13.82
CA ARG A 211 -28.18 -10.34 12.78
C ARG A 211 -27.19 -11.21 12.02
N LYS A 212 -27.52 -12.50 11.87
CA LYS A 212 -26.67 -13.48 11.17
C LYS A 212 -27.17 -13.84 9.77
N GLU A 213 -28.37 -13.39 9.43
CA GLU A 213 -29.06 -13.78 8.20
C GLU A 213 -29.82 -12.64 7.54
N ILE A 214 -29.86 -12.67 6.22
CA ILE A 214 -30.65 -11.78 5.35
C ILE A 214 -31.79 -12.60 4.74
N ARG A 215 -33.01 -12.08 4.82
CA ARG A 215 -34.16 -12.52 4.01
C ARG A 215 -34.38 -11.47 2.92
N CYS A 216 -33.86 -11.72 1.72
CA CYS A 216 -33.87 -10.73 0.66
C CYS A 216 -35.20 -10.78 -0.13
N ARG A 217 -35.61 -9.63 -0.70
CA ARG A 217 -36.82 -9.52 -1.52
C ARG A 217 -36.78 -10.39 -2.78
N CYS A 218 -35.59 -10.78 -3.25
CA CYS A 218 -35.45 -11.74 -4.35
C CYS A 218 -35.71 -13.21 -3.94
N GLY A 219 -36.25 -13.45 -2.74
CA GLY A 219 -36.55 -14.78 -2.20
C GLY A 219 -35.35 -15.53 -1.61
N THR A 220 -34.12 -15.02 -1.77
CA THR A 220 -32.92 -15.70 -1.28
C THR A 220 -32.66 -15.43 0.20
N ARG A 221 -32.44 -16.50 0.96
CA ARG A 221 -31.89 -16.46 2.32
C ARG A 221 -30.36 -16.52 2.29
N THR A 222 -29.70 -15.57 2.94
CA THR A 222 -28.23 -15.48 3.03
C THR A 222 -27.79 -15.56 4.47
N ARG A 223 -26.98 -16.57 4.82
CA ARG A 223 -26.24 -16.60 6.10
C ARG A 223 -24.98 -15.78 5.92
N ILE A 224 -24.84 -14.70 6.67
CA ILE A 224 -23.84 -13.65 6.44
C ILE A 224 -22.42 -14.22 6.53
N ALA A 225 -22.14 -15.08 7.52
CA ALA A 225 -20.82 -15.67 7.72
C ALA A 225 -20.50 -16.87 6.79
N GLN A 226 -21.46 -17.34 5.99
CA GLN A 226 -21.31 -18.59 5.24
C GLN A 226 -20.99 -18.33 3.76
N GLY A 227 -19.78 -17.85 3.49
CA GLY A 227 -19.27 -17.67 2.13
C GLY A 227 -18.91 -18.97 1.41
N THR A 228 -18.48 -18.85 0.16
CA THR A 228 -17.93 -19.94 -0.67
C THR A 228 -16.44 -20.19 -0.41
N LEU A 229 -15.75 -19.28 0.30
CA LEU A 229 -14.37 -19.42 0.73
C LEU A 229 -14.29 -19.56 2.26
N ASN A 230 -13.62 -20.59 2.74
CA ASN A 230 -13.35 -20.77 4.17
C ASN A 230 -11.97 -21.38 4.37
N ARG A 231 -11.09 -20.71 5.13
CA ARG A 231 -9.73 -21.17 5.47
C ARG A 231 -8.95 -21.69 4.24
N GLY A 232 -8.97 -20.91 3.14
CA GLY A 232 -8.27 -21.26 1.90
C GLY A 232 -8.92 -22.36 1.06
N LYS A 233 -10.08 -22.90 1.48
CA LYS A 233 -10.87 -23.88 0.73
C LYS A 233 -12.05 -23.20 0.05
N VAL A 234 -12.20 -23.42 -1.24
CA VAL A 234 -13.30 -22.91 -2.07
C VAL A 234 -14.30 -24.03 -2.28
N ARG A 235 -15.56 -23.81 -1.91
CA ARG A 235 -16.66 -24.77 -2.09
C ARG A 235 -17.59 -24.31 -3.20
N CYS A 236 -17.79 -25.17 -4.21
CA CYS A 236 -18.76 -24.92 -5.27
C CYS A 236 -20.19 -24.91 -4.69
N PRO A 237 -21.00 -23.86 -4.94
CA PRO A 237 -22.36 -23.80 -4.43
C PRO A 237 -23.35 -24.74 -5.17
N ALA A 238 -23.00 -25.25 -6.36
CA ALA A 238 -23.86 -26.12 -7.16
C ALA A 238 -23.68 -27.60 -6.84
N CYS A 239 -22.45 -28.13 -6.95
CA CYS A 239 -22.16 -29.55 -6.73
C CYS A 239 -21.51 -29.85 -5.37
N GLY A 240 -21.08 -28.83 -4.62
CA GLY A 240 -20.44 -29.00 -3.31
C GLY A 240 -18.95 -29.37 -3.35
N ASP A 241 -18.36 -29.54 -4.53
CA ASP A 241 -16.94 -29.81 -4.73
C ASP A 241 -16.04 -28.79 -4.00
N ILE A 242 -14.91 -29.26 -3.44
CA ILE A 242 -14.02 -28.45 -2.61
C ILE A 242 -12.61 -28.47 -3.21
N THR A 243 -12.10 -27.29 -3.53
CA THR A 243 -10.75 -27.08 -4.06
C THR A 243 -9.97 -26.08 -3.20
N GLY A 244 -8.65 -26.07 -3.31
CA GLY A 244 -7.83 -25.03 -2.70
C GLY A 244 -7.98 -23.70 -3.45
N LEU A 245 -7.90 -22.56 -2.75
CA LEU A 245 -7.87 -21.25 -3.40
C LEU A 245 -6.66 -21.11 -4.33
N ALA A 246 -5.53 -21.69 -3.92
CA ALA A 246 -4.29 -21.81 -4.68
C ALA A 246 -4.35 -22.87 -5.80
N ASP A 247 -5.33 -23.77 -5.79
CA ASP A 247 -5.48 -24.76 -6.86
C ASP A 247 -6.05 -24.08 -8.11
N ARG A 248 -5.13 -23.71 -9.00
CA ARG A 248 -5.41 -23.12 -10.30
C ARG A 248 -4.98 -24.02 -11.47
N GLY A 249 -4.52 -25.24 -11.17
CA GLY A 249 -4.15 -26.25 -12.16
C GLY A 249 -2.77 -25.98 -12.77
N ASN A 250 -2.42 -26.72 -13.82
CA ASN A 250 -1.06 -26.71 -14.38
C ASN A 250 -0.70 -25.44 -15.18
N SER A 251 -1.70 -24.66 -15.59
CA SER A 251 -1.53 -23.42 -16.35
C SER A 251 -2.44 -22.34 -15.77
N PRO A 252 -2.08 -21.78 -14.61
CA PRO A 252 -2.94 -20.86 -13.89
C PRO A 252 -3.07 -19.55 -14.67
N THR A 253 -4.31 -19.14 -14.96
CA THR A 253 -4.60 -17.85 -15.58
C THR A 253 -4.88 -16.78 -14.53
N PRO A 254 -4.72 -15.49 -14.86
CA PRO A 254 -5.12 -14.40 -13.99
C PRO A 254 -6.58 -14.54 -13.54
N PRO A 255 -6.91 -14.19 -12.28
CA PRO A 255 -8.28 -14.27 -11.79
C PRO A 255 -9.23 -13.36 -12.58
N THR A 256 -10.43 -13.85 -12.84
CA THR A 256 -11.52 -13.03 -13.37
C THR A 256 -12.21 -12.30 -12.22
N TRP A 257 -12.30 -10.97 -12.30
CA TRP A 257 -12.89 -10.16 -11.24
C TRP A 257 -14.27 -9.62 -11.64
N ARG A 258 -15.19 -9.57 -10.67
CA ARG A 258 -16.51 -8.96 -10.83
C ARG A 258 -16.73 -7.82 -9.84
N LEU A 259 -17.09 -6.65 -10.36
CA LEU A 259 -17.58 -5.52 -9.56
C LEU A 259 -19.00 -5.84 -9.07
N PHE A 260 -19.15 -6.04 -7.76
CA PHE A 260 -20.42 -6.47 -7.15
C PHE A 260 -21.04 -5.40 -6.22
N ALA A 261 -20.23 -4.53 -5.63
CA ALA A 261 -20.71 -3.44 -4.77
C ALA A 261 -19.83 -2.19 -4.86
N GLN A 262 -20.32 -1.07 -4.36
CA GLN A 262 -19.60 0.19 -4.24
C GLN A 262 -19.96 0.87 -2.91
N GLU A 263 -19.00 1.60 -2.36
CA GLU A 263 -19.24 2.61 -1.34
C GLU A 263 -19.12 3.99 -1.98
N TYR A 264 -20.11 4.86 -1.76
CA TYR A 264 -20.15 6.21 -2.31
C TYR A 264 -20.36 7.23 -1.21
N ILE A 265 -20.04 8.48 -1.52
CA ILE A 265 -20.18 9.60 -0.59
C ILE A 265 -21.33 10.53 -0.99
N GLU A 266 -22.01 11.04 0.03
CA GLU A 266 -22.95 12.15 -0.07
C GLU A 266 -22.40 13.33 0.73
N ARG A 267 -22.28 14.48 0.07
CA ARG A 267 -21.85 15.73 0.71
C ARG A 267 -23.10 16.49 1.11
N ASN A 268 -23.21 16.81 2.39
CA ASN A 268 -24.30 17.58 2.97
C ASN A 268 -23.69 18.79 3.74
N PRO A 269 -24.48 19.81 4.10
CA PRO A 269 -23.98 20.94 4.88
C PRO A 269 -23.30 20.53 6.20
N GLY A 270 -23.78 19.44 6.83
CA GLY A 270 -23.20 18.87 8.06
C GLY A 270 -22.01 17.92 7.85
N GLY A 271 -21.47 17.82 6.63
CA GLY A 271 -20.30 17.00 6.32
C GLY A 271 -20.55 15.87 5.31
N VAL A 272 -19.67 14.86 5.31
CA VAL A 272 -19.68 13.76 4.34
C VAL A 272 -20.23 12.49 4.95
N THR A 273 -21.28 11.92 4.36
CA THR A 273 -21.82 10.60 4.74
C THR A 273 -21.43 9.54 3.72
N ARG A 274 -21.25 8.31 4.19
CA ARG A 274 -20.76 7.17 3.40
C ARG A 274 -21.82 6.07 3.34
N HIS A 275 -22.15 5.65 2.13
CA HIS A 275 -23.25 4.71 1.85
C HIS A 275 -22.79 3.57 0.95
N PHE A 276 -23.44 2.41 1.08
CA PHE A 276 -23.15 1.26 0.22
C PHE A 276 -24.28 1.02 -0.78
N LYS A 277 -23.93 0.52 -1.98
CA LYS A 277 -24.90 0.00 -2.95
C LYS A 277 -24.35 -1.19 -3.72
N LYS A 278 -25.26 -2.02 -4.25
CA LYS A 278 -24.88 -3.03 -5.25
C LYS A 278 -24.39 -2.36 -6.53
N ALA A 279 -23.46 -3.00 -7.23
CA ALA A 279 -23.00 -2.54 -8.53
C ALA A 279 -24.06 -2.79 -9.60
N THR A 280 -24.44 -1.73 -10.31
CA THR A 280 -25.44 -1.76 -11.38
C THR A 280 -24.80 -2.11 -12.72
N LYS A 281 -25.64 -2.33 -13.75
CA LYS A 281 -25.18 -2.45 -15.14
C LYS A 281 -24.41 -1.19 -15.58
N GLY A 282 -24.88 0.00 -15.17
CA GLY A 282 -24.22 1.27 -15.49
C GLY A 282 -22.80 1.37 -14.93
N ASP A 283 -22.59 0.89 -13.70
CA ASP A 283 -21.24 0.91 -13.07
C ASP A 283 -20.27 -0.02 -13.79
N ARG A 284 -20.75 -1.19 -14.24
CA ARG A 284 -19.96 -2.13 -15.06
C ARG A 284 -19.67 -1.59 -16.46
N ILE A 285 -20.62 -0.87 -17.07
CA ILE A 285 -20.38 -0.17 -18.34
C ILE A 285 -19.31 0.91 -18.16
N ARG A 286 -19.35 1.68 -17.06
CA ARG A 286 -18.34 2.70 -16.74
C ARG A 286 -16.95 2.08 -16.54
N TYR A 287 -16.85 0.91 -15.90
CA TYR A 287 -15.60 0.12 -15.89
C TYR A 287 -15.14 -0.24 -17.31
N GLY A 288 -16.03 -0.77 -18.16
CA GLY A 288 -15.69 -1.09 -19.55
C GLY A 288 -15.24 0.12 -20.38
N LYS A 289 -15.72 1.34 -20.06
CA LYS A 289 -15.20 2.57 -20.66
C LYS A 289 -13.74 2.84 -20.24
N ALA A 290 -13.40 2.66 -18.96
CA ALA A 290 -12.04 2.78 -18.47
C ALA A 290 -11.11 1.75 -19.16
N SER A 291 -11.55 0.50 -19.29
CA SER A 291 -10.83 -0.55 -20.02
C SER A 291 -10.56 -0.18 -21.48
N ARG A 292 -11.53 0.44 -22.17
CA ARG A 292 -11.34 0.86 -23.56
C ARG A 292 -10.35 2.01 -23.67
N LEU A 293 -10.46 3.02 -22.82
CA LEU A 293 -9.52 4.15 -22.81
C LEU A 293 -8.08 3.70 -22.49
N LEU A 294 -7.91 2.78 -21.53
CA LEU A 294 -6.60 2.19 -21.26
C LEU A 294 -6.02 1.54 -22.52
N LYS A 295 -6.80 0.70 -23.21
CA LYS A 295 -6.35 0.01 -24.44
C LYS A 295 -6.01 0.97 -25.57
N GLU A 296 -6.76 2.07 -25.69
CA GLU A 296 -6.50 3.12 -26.69
C GLU A 296 -5.16 3.83 -26.42
N ILE A 297 -4.92 4.23 -25.17
CA ILE A 297 -3.65 4.84 -24.74
C ILE A 297 -2.49 3.85 -24.91
N GLU A 298 -2.64 2.61 -24.43
CA GLU A 298 -1.58 1.60 -24.54
C GLU A 298 -1.33 1.18 -26.00
N GLY A 299 -2.35 1.23 -26.86
CA GLY A 299 -2.23 0.90 -28.28
C GLY A 299 -1.53 1.98 -29.10
N SER A 300 -1.67 3.25 -28.71
CA SER A 300 -1.06 4.40 -29.40
C SER A 300 0.32 4.76 -28.87
N GLU A 301 0.51 4.70 -27.56
CA GLU A 301 1.71 5.19 -26.88
C GLU A 301 2.51 4.09 -26.16
N GLY A 302 2.01 2.85 -26.17
CA GLY A 302 2.59 1.74 -25.42
C GLY A 302 2.15 1.68 -23.94
N PRO A 303 2.33 0.51 -23.29
CA PRO A 303 1.98 0.32 -21.90
C PRO A 303 2.94 1.05 -20.96
N PHE A 304 2.41 1.80 -20.00
CA PHE A 304 3.22 2.37 -18.92
C PHE A 304 3.56 1.32 -17.86
N ALA A 305 2.58 0.50 -17.46
CA ALA A 305 2.80 -0.57 -16.50
C ALA A 305 3.69 -1.68 -17.10
N PRO A 306 4.67 -2.21 -16.34
CA PRO A 306 5.67 -3.13 -16.88
C PRO A 306 5.03 -4.40 -17.42
N MET A 307 5.47 -4.79 -18.62
CA MET A 307 5.05 -6.03 -19.29
C MET A 307 5.90 -7.24 -18.90
N ARG A 308 6.99 -7.02 -18.16
CA ARG A 308 7.92 -8.06 -17.72
C ARG A 308 7.20 -9.12 -16.86
N GLU A 309 7.53 -10.37 -17.11
CA GLU A 309 7.09 -11.49 -16.28
C GLU A 309 7.75 -11.45 -14.90
N ILE A 310 7.00 -11.88 -13.88
CA ILE A 310 7.50 -12.07 -12.53
C ILE A 310 8.57 -13.17 -12.59
N PRO A 311 9.81 -12.89 -12.15
CA PRO A 311 10.85 -13.90 -12.14
C PRO A 311 10.45 -15.11 -11.30
N THR A 312 10.56 -16.30 -11.87
CA THR A 312 10.25 -17.57 -11.19
C THR A 312 11.50 -18.23 -10.61
N ASP A 313 12.62 -18.10 -11.30
CA ASP A 313 13.91 -18.65 -10.87
C ASP A 313 14.46 -17.94 -9.63
N GLY A 314 15.01 -18.71 -8.70
CA GLY A 314 15.56 -18.22 -7.44
C GLY A 314 14.58 -17.51 -6.49
N ARG A 315 13.27 -17.50 -6.80
CA ARG A 315 12.28 -16.74 -6.02
C ARG A 315 11.80 -17.51 -4.78
N SER A 316 11.94 -16.90 -3.61
CA SER A 316 11.47 -17.46 -2.33
C SER A 316 9.95 -17.40 -2.14
N ASP A 317 9.28 -16.35 -2.65
CA ASP A 317 7.82 -16.17 -2.52
C ASP A 317 7.07 -16.50 -3.82
N GLN A 318 6.56 -17.73 -3.92
CA GLN A 318 5.82 -18.22 -5.09
C GLN A 318 4.35 -17.78 -5.13
N ARG A 319 3.85 -17.02 -4.15
CA ARG A 319 2.42 -16.72 -4.01
C ARG A 319 1.83 -16.00 -5.23
N PRO A 320 2.43 -14.96 -5.84
CA PRO A 320 1.89 -14.38 -7.08
C PRO A 320 1.62 -15.43 -8.17
N ILE A 321 2.59 -16.31 -8.41
CA ILE A 321 2.54 -17.35 -9.44
C ILE A 321 1.43 -18.37 -9.12
N ILE A 322 1.38 -18.84 -7.87
CA ILE A 322 0.35 -19.77 -7.38
C ILE A 322 -1.05 -19.17 -7.54
N HIS A 323 -1.19 -17.85 -7.38
CA HIS A 323 -2.46 -17.14 -7.57
C HIS A 323 -2.74 -16.74 -9.03
N GLY A 324 -1.93 -17.20 -9.99
CA GLY A 324 -2.16 -17.04 -11.44
C GLY A 324 -1.64 -15.74 -12.03
N PHE A 325 -0.78 -15.01 -11.32
CA PHE A 325 -0.12 -13.81 -11.85
C PHE A 325 1.19 -14.18 -12.50
N SER A 326 1.32 -13.86 -13.78
CA SER A 326 2.59 -13.99 -14.49
C SER A 326 3.32 -12.66 -14.58
N ARG A 327 2.64 -11.51 -14.43
CA ARG A 327 3.24 -10.17 -14.50
C ARG A 327 2.78 -9.29 -13.35
N TYR A 328 3.60 -8.32 -12.94
CA TYR A 328 3.23 -7.36 -11.88
C TYR A 328 1.98 -6.55 -12.22
N ARG A 329 1.78 -6.22 -13.51
CA ARG A 329 0.56 -5.51 -13.97
C ARG A 329 -0.72 -6.30 -13.74
N ASP A 330 -0.65 -7.62 -13.66
CA ASP A 330 -1.83 -8.48 -13.45
C ASP A 330 -2.40 -8.33 -12.02
N LEU A 331 -1.68 -7.66 -11.10
CA LEU A 331 -2.16 -7.30 -9.75
C LEU A 331 -3.21 -6.17 -9.76
N PHE A 332 -3.46 -5.55 -10.90
CA PHE A 332 -4.34 -4.39 -11.06
C PHE A 332 -5.46 -4.69 -12.05
N ASN A 333 -6.65 -4.13 -11.82
CA ASN A 333 -7.69 -4.12 -12.84
C ASN A 333 -7.48 -2.97 -13.84
N ASP A 334 -8.19 -2.98 -14.97
CA ASP A 334 -8.00 -1.98 -16.03
C ASP A 334 -8.27 -0.53 -15.57
N ARG A 335 -9.18 -0.32 -14.62
CA ARG A 335 -9.42 1.04 -14.07
C ARG A 335 -8.24 1.51 -13.24
N GLN A 336 -7.63 0.61 -12.47
CA GLN A 336 -6.39 0.90 -11.72
C GLN A 336 -5.23 1.13 -12.68
N LEU A 337 -5.08 0.29 -13.71
CA LEU A 337 -4.03 0.48 -14.72
C LEU A 337 -4.19 1.79 -15.49
N LEU A 338 -5.42 2.21 -15.80
CA LEU A 338 -5.68 3.53 -16.40
C LEU A 338 -5.18 4.67 -15.49
N HIS A 339 -5.50 4.58 -14.20
CA HIS A 339 -5.03 5.55 -13.19
C HIS A 339 -3.50 5.60 -13.14
N LEU A 340 -2.84 4.43 -13.00
CA LEU A 340 -1.40 4.34 -12.95
C LEU A 340 -0.73 4.82 -14.24
N THR A 341 -1.34 4.57 -15.40
CA THR A 341 -0.83 5.00 -16.69
C THR A 341 -0.89 6.52 -16.84
N LEU A 342 -2.04 7.14 -16.54
CA LEU A 342 -2.20 8.58 -16.66
C LEU A 342 -1.31 9.33 -15.67
N LEU A 343 -1.29 8.92 -14.40
CA LEU A 343 -0.40 9.52 -13.39
C LEU A 343 1.07 9.30 -13.75
N GLY A 344 1.45 8.06 -14.05
CA GLY A 344 2.83 7.71 -14.31
C GLY A 344 3.43 8.47 -15.49
N LYS A 345 2.66 8.63 -16.58
CA LYS A 345 3.05 9.45 -17.72
C LYS A 345 3.17 10.93 -17.38
N ALA A 346 2.20 11.48 -16.64
CA ALA A 346 2.23 12.87 -16.21
C ALA A 346 3.46 13.16 -15.33
N ILE A 347 3.75 12.28 -14.37
CA ILE A 347 4.92 12.38 -13.50
C ILE A 347 6.23 12.27 -14.30
N ALA A 348 6.30 11.34 -15.26
CA ALA A 348 7.48 11.20 -16.11
C ALA A 348 7.76 12.46 -16.95
N ALA A 349 6.72 13.21 -17.32
CA ALA A 349 6.81 14.44 -18.10
C ALA A 349 7.13 15.70 -17.27
N VAL A 350 7.22 15.60 -15.93
CA VAL A 350 7.63 16.72 -15.08
C VAL A 350 9.13 17.00 -15.29
N ASP A 351 9.44 18.25 -15.66
CA ASP A 351 10.80 18.69 -15.94
C ASP A 351 11.62 18.88 -14.67
N GLU A 352 11.04 19.54 -13.64
CA GLU A 352 11.72 19.83 -12.39
C GLU A 352 12.05 18.54 -11.62
N PRO A 353 13.34 18.18 -11.46
CA PRO A 353 13.72 16.88 -10.91
C PRO A 353 13.19 16.64 -9.49
N ARG A 354 13.09 17.69 -8.66
CA ARG A 354 12.60 17.55 -7.28
C ARG A 354 11.09 17.31 -7.25
N THR A 355 10.31 18.07 -8.01
CA THR A 355 8.87 17.85 -8.17
C THR A 355 8.58 16.45 -8.70
N ARG A 356 9.31 16.02 -9.74
CA ARG A 356 9.18 14.66 -10.27
C ARG A 356 9.50 13.59 -9.23
N ARG A 357 10.53 13.79 -8.40
CA ARG A 357 10.94 12.81 -7.38
C ARG A 357 9.90 12.67 -6.27
N VAL A 358 9.37 13.78 -5.74
CA VAL A 358 8.33 13.73 -4.70
C VAL A 358 7.05 13.07 -5.21
N LEU A 359 6.65 13.38 -6.44
CA LEU A 359 5.53 12.73 -7.10
C LEU A 359 5.79 11.24 -7.35
N ALA A 360 6.99 10.87 -7.80
CA ALA A 360 7.36 9.47 -8.00
C ALA A 360 7.42 8.67 -6.69
N MET A 361 7.84 9.30 -5.58
CA MET A 361 7.80 8.68 -4.25
C MET A 361 6.37 8.37 -3.82
N ALA A 362 5.47 9.35 -3.93
CA ALA A 362 4.04 9.16 -3.67
C ALA A 362 3.42 8.12 -4.64
N PHE A 363 3.87 8.13 -5.90
CA PHE A 363 3.47 7.15 -6.90
C PHE A 363 3.90 5.73 -6.51
N SER A 364 5.10 5.53 -5.97
CA SER A 364 5.53 4.20 -5.52
C SER A 364 4.72 3.72 -4.31
N GLU A 365 4.57 4.56 -3.29
CA GLU A 365 3.88 4.18 -2.05
C GLU A 365 2.40 3.85 -2.25
N HIS A 366 1.68 4.62 -3.08
CA HIS A 366 0.24 4.40 -3.26
C HIS A 366 -0.09 3.06 -3.96
N LEU A 367 0.87 2.43 -4.67
CA LEU A 367 0.68 1.10 -5.29
C LEU A 367 0.25 0.06 -4.24
N THR A 368 0.79 0.17 -3.02
CA THR A 368 0.49 -0.77 -1.92
C THR A 368 -0.98 -0.76 -1.51
N THR A 369 -1.68 0.35 -1.71
CA THR A 369 -3.09 0.54 -1.35
C THR A 369 -4.03 0.56 -2.55
N ASN A 370 -3.51 0.40 -3.77
CA ASN A 370 -4.27 0.54 -5.02
C ASN A 370 -4.13 -0.68 -5.95
N CYS A 371 -4.20 -1.90 -5.41
CA CYS A 371 -4.19 -3.14 -6.22
C CYS A 371 -5.39 -4.04 -5.90
N MET A 372 -5.56 -5.13 -6.65
CA MET A 372 -6.66 -6.10 -6.45
C MET A 372 -6.49 -7.02 -5.23
N TYR A 373 -5.35 -6.91 -4.54
CA TYR A 373 -5.00 -7.67 -3.32
C TYR A 373 -5.05 -6.83 -2.05
N THR A 374 -5.38 -5.55 -2.20
CA THR A 374 -5.66 -4.67 -1.09
C THR A 374 -6.91 -5.14 -0.37
N ALA A 375 -6.84 -5.30 0.95
CA ALA A 375 -7.95 -5.75 1.77
C ALA A 375 -8.81 -4.57 2.21
N TYR A 376 -10.12 -4.77 2.34
CA TYR A 376 -10.99 -3.81 3.03
C TYR A 376 -11.16 -4.22 4.49
N ALA A 377 -10.65 -3.40 5.41
CA ALA A 377 -10.81 -3.61 6.84
C ALA A 377 -12.24 -3.24 7.25
N PHE A 378 -13.18 -4.17 7.05
CA PHE A 378 -14.64 -3.97 7.21
C PHE A 378 -15.07 -3.35 8.55
N GLY A 379 -14.35 -3.60 9.65
CA GLY A 379 -14.62 -2.99 10.97
C GLY A 379 -14.08 -1.56 11.13
N TYR A 380 -13.08 -1.17 10.34
CA TYR A 380 -12.50 0.18 10.32
C TYR A 380 -12.95 1.01 9.10
N ARG A 381 -13.67 0.36 8.17
CA ARG A 381 -14.15 0.95 6.91
C ARG A 381 -13.05 1.67 6.14
N ARG A 382 -11.89 1.03 6.01
CA ARG A 382 -10.73 1.56 5.29
C ARG A 382 -9.99 0.47 4.55
N VAL A 383 -9.28 0.86 3.50
CA VAL A 383 -8.32 0.04 2.80
C VAL A 383 -7.13 -0.31 3.72
N SER A 384 -6.67 -1.55 3.66
CA SER A 384 -5.44 -2.03 4.28
C SER A 384 -4.41 -2.35 3.19
N PRO A 385 -3.18 -1.83 3.27
CA PRO A 385 -2.14 -2.06 2.26
C PRO A 385 -1.91 -3.56 1.99
N MET A 386 -1.51 -3.87 0.76
CA MET A 386 -0.95 -5.17 0.39
C MET A 386 0.22 -5.48 1.35
N PHE A 387 0.24 -6.69 1.90
CA PHE A 387 1.20 -7.12 2.95
C PHE A 387 1.11 -6.41 4.31
N SER A 388 -0.01 -5.75 4.63
CA SER A 388 -0.33 -5.36 6.02
C SER A 388 -0.41 -6.56 6.99
N ILE A 389 -0.54 -7.76 6.43
CA ILE A 389 -0.43 -9.06 7.08
C ILE A 389 0.40 -9.96 6.15
N HIS A 390 1.17 -10.90 6.71
CA HIS A 390 2.03 -11.82 5.94
C HIS A 390 1.24 -12.90 5.16
N SER A 391 0.14 -12.54 4.52
CA SER A 391 -0.71 -13.45 3.74
C SER A 391 -1.28 -12.75 2.51
N TYR A 392 -1.20 -13.38 1.34
CA TYR A 392 -2.05 -13.05 0.19
C TYR A 392 -3.45 -13.49 0.53
N ARG A 393 -4.31 -12.55 0.91
CA ARG A 393 -5.72 -12.86 1.14
C ARG A 393 -6.55 -12.23 0.04
N HIS A 394 -7.43 -13.03 -0.55
CA HIS A 394 -8.60 -12.54 -1.22
C HIS A 394 -9.57 -12.09 -0.12
N ILE A 395 -9.36 -10.87 0.43
CA ILE A 395 -10.30 -10.25 1.36
C ILE A 395 -11.20 -9.32 0.55
N THR A 396 -12.51 -9.55 0.66
CA THR A 396 -13.57 -8.62 0.25
C THR A 396 -13.51 -7.33 1.05
#